data_AF-A0A238U9U7-F1
#
_entry.id   AF-A0A238U9U7-F1
#
_cell.length_a   1.000
_cell.length_b   1.000
_cell.length_c   1.000
_cell.angle_alpha   90.00
_cell.angle_beta   90.00
_cell.angle_gamma   90.00
#
_symmetry.space_group_name_H-M   'P 1'
#
loop_
_entity.id
_entity.type
_entity.pdbx_description
1 polymer ?
#
loop_
_entity_poly.entity_id
_entity_poly.type
_entity_poly.pdbx_seq_one_letter_code
_entity_poly.pdbx_strand_id
1 'polypeptide(L)'
;MFNEIIFRSQKFNFQGIEIPEFQLEKGKLIRLCIPNFDENGKSLVHQFRYDLLSYLAKNIPNAKLTTDFQENKVISVLNPITVESYITKNLDVNKNEAIRIAKHLQIKPKKKVKNLIFGQQKALMIKCDFEKYTTLLFDYYGIDAVTFKNLDALVSKEIKRGKSGIVLDRLEFSSNKEINQNIIQIK
;
A
#
# COMPACT_ATOMS: atom_id res chain seq x y z
N MET A 1 -22.85 3.49 15.57
CA MET A 1 -22.92 2.77 14.28
C MET A 1 -21.95 1.62 14.33
N PHE A 2 -22.40 0.40 14.02
CA PHE A 2 -21.48 -0.73 13.85
C PHE A 2 -20.84 -0.61 12.47
N ASN A 3 -19.51 -0.71 12.38
CA ASN A 3 -18.85 -0.73 11.09
C ASN A 3 -19.11 -2.06 10.38
N GLU A 4 -19.31 -1.99 9.08
CA GLU A 4 -19.48 -3.16 8.20
C GLU A 4 -18.18 -3.99 8.18
N ILE A 5 -18.28 -5.28 8.46
CA ILE A 5 -17.13 -6.19 8.49
C ILE A 5 -16.87 -6.70 7.07
N ILE A 6 -15.67 -6.47 6.56
CA ILE A 6 -15.23 -6.91 5.23
C ILE A 6 -14.65 -8.32 5.31
N PHE A 7 -13.84 -8.59 6.33
CA PHE A 7 -13.13 -9.86 6.46
C PHE A 7 -12.78 -10.15 7.92
N ARG A 8 -12.79 -11.44 8.29
CA ARG A 8 -12.31 -11.95 9.58
C ARG A 8 -11.23 -12.98 9.32
N SER A 9 -10.03 -12.72 9.81
CA SER A 9 -8.95 -13.69 9.85
C SER A 9 -8.94 -14.38 11.21
N GLN A 10 -8.98 -15.71 11.20
CA GLN A 10 -8.53 -16.48 12.36
C GLN A 10 -7.01 -16.35 12.50
N LYS A 11 -6.48 -16.66 13.68
CA LYS A 11 -5.04 -16.83 13.91
C LYS A 11 -4.49 -17.93 12.98
N PHE A 12 -3.34 -17.70 12.35
CA PHE A 12 -2.70 -18.68 11.47
C PHE A 12 -1.17 -18.58 11.48
N ASN A 13 -0.49 -19.69 11.20
CA ASN A 13 0.94 -19.67 10.94
C ASN A 13 1.20 -19.46 9.45
N PHE A 14 2.03 -18.50 9.10
CA PHE A 14 2.46 -18.22 7.74
C PHE A 14 3.98 -18.31 7.66
N GLN A 15 4.51 -19.31 6.96
CA GLN A 15 5.96 -19.53 6.79
C GLN A 15 6.75 -19.47 8.12
N GLY A 16 6.20 -20.04 9.20
CA GLY A 16 6.81 -20.06 10.52
C GLY A 16 6.47 -18.86 11.42
N ILE A 17 5.89 -17.79 10.88
CA ILE A 17 5.49 -16.61 11.65
C ILE A 17 4.01 -16.70 12.02
N GLU A 18 3.71 -16.46 13.29
CA GLU A 18 2.35 -16.43 13.79
C GLU A 18 1.65 -15.11 13.43
N ILE A 19 0.61 -15.17 12.63
CA ILE A 19 -0.25 -14.02 12.32
C ILE A 19 -1.46 -14.07 13.27
N PRO A 20 -1.70 -13.03 14.08
CA PRO A 20 -2.81 -13.01 15.03
C PRO A 20 -4.16 -12.94 14.31
N GLU A 21 -5.24 -13.20 15.06
CA GLU A 21 -6.58 -12.92 14.57
C GLU A 21 -6.77 -11.42 14.30
N PHE A 22 -7.55 -11.09 13.28
CA PHE A 22 -7.90 -9.70 12.99
C PHE A 22 -9.21 -9.59 12.23
N GLN A 23 -9.82 -8.41 12.35
CA GLN A 23 -11.05 -8.06 11.63
C GLN A 23 -10.79 -6.82 10.78
N LEU A 24 -10.98 -6.93 9.48
CA LEU A 24 -10.99 -5.78 8.58
C LEU A 24 -12.41 -5.24 8.49
N GLU A 25 -12.58 -3.99 8.89
CA GLU A 25 -13.84 -3.25 8.80
C GLU A 25 -13.76 -2.15 7.74
N LYS A 26 -14.93 -1.76 7.24
CA LYS A 26 -15.06 -0.61 6.34
C LYS A 26 -14.57 0.66 7.00
N GLY A 27 -13.77 1.45 6.28
CA GLY A 27 -13.21 2.69 6.80
C GLY A 27 -12.07 2.47 7.80
N LYS A 28 -11.48 1.27 7.83
CA LYS A 28 -10.36 0.94 8.72
C LYS A 28 -9.14 0.47 7.93
N LEU A 29 -7.97 0.77 8.49
CA LEU A 29 -6.69 0.28 8.03
C LEU A 29 -6.15 -0.67 9.10
N ILE A 30 -5.88 -1.91 8.74
CA ILE A 30 -5.08 -2.83 9.57
C ILE A 30 -3.62 -2.65 9.18
N ARG A 31 -2.77 -2.37 10.16
CA ARG A 31 -1.31 -2.42 9.94
C ARG A 31 -0.78 -3.69 10.57
N LEU A 32 -0.14 -4.53 9.77
CA LEU A 32 0.56 -5.74 10.19
C LEU A 32 2.06 -5.42 10.24
N CYS A 33 2.60 -5.29 11.45
CA CYS A 33 4.02 -4.97 11.63
C CYS A 33 4.84 -6.27 11.60
N ILE A 34 5.68 -6.46 10.57
CA ILE A 34 6.45 -7.70 10.39
C ILE A 34 7.92 -7.46 10.73
N PRO A 35 8.59 -8.38 11.45
CA PRO A 35 10.00 -8.24 11.76
C PRO A 35 10.85 -8.35 10.49
N ASN A 36 11.98 -7.63 10.47
CA ASN A 36 12.87 -7.67 9.31
C ASN A 36 13.64 -9.00 9.20
N PHE A 37 13.80 -9.68 10.33
CA PHE A 37 14.57 -10.90 10.48
C PHE A 37 13.76 -11.92 11.28
N ASP A 38 13.94 -13.20 10.98
CA ASP A 38 13.43 -14.28 11.83
C ASP A 38 14.26 -14.40 13.12
N GLU A 39 13.86 -15.30 14.00
CA GLU A 39 14.57 -15.61 15.25
C GLU A 39 16.02 -16.07 15.04
N ASN A 40 16.37 -16.51 13.83
CA ASN A 40 17.70 -16.96 13.44
C ASN A 40 18.50 -15.87 12.69
N GLY A 41 17.99 -14.64 12.64
CA GLY A 41 18.64 -13.51 11.96
C GLY A 41 18.57 -13.56 10.43
N LYS A 42 17.77 -14.46 9.84
CA LYS A 42 17.56 -14.51 8.39
C LYS A 42 16.57 -13.44 7.96
N SER A 43 16.93 -12.69 6.92
CA SER A 43 16.07 -11.65 6.35
C SER A 43 14.74 -12.22 5.87
N LEU A 44 13.65 -11.71 6.42
CA LEU A 44 12.27 -12.01 6.01
C LEU A 44 11.79 -11.12 4.84
N VAL A 45 12.61 -10.16 4.42
CA VAL A 45 12.09 -8.83 4.05
C VAL A 45 11.62 -8.61 2.62
N HIS A 46 11.49 -9.63 1.78
CA HIS A 46 10.87 -9.42 0.47
C HIS A 46 9.89 -10.51 0.08
N GLN A 47 10.36 -11.76 0.04
CA GLN A 47 9.53 -12.88 -0.40
C GLN A 47 8.34 -13.11 0.55
N PHE A 48 8.60 -13.13 1.86
CA PHE A 48 7.55 -13.28 2.87
C PHE A 48 6.44 -12.23 2.72
N ARG A 49 6.82 -10.95 2.56
CA ARG A 49 5.86 -9.84 2.45
C ARG A 49 4.99 -9.99 1.21
N TYR A 50 5.60 -10.32 0.08
CA TYR A 50 4.88 -10.54 -1.18
C TYR A 50 3.95 -11.76 -1.09
N ASP A 51 4.44 -12.86 -0.51
CA ASP A 51 3.67 -14.08 -0.34
C ASP A 51 2.49 -13.87 0.61
N LEU A 52 2.69 -13.15 1.72
CA LEU A 52 1.65 -12.85 2.69
C LEU A 52 0.59 -11.94 2.08
N LEU A 53 0.98 -10.86 1.39
CA LEU A 53 0.04 -9.99 0.69
C LEU A 53 -0.73 -10.75 -0.40
N SER A 54 -0.06 -11.64 -1.13
CA SER A 54 -0.69 -12.49 -2.15
C SER A 54 -1.66 -13.51 -1.53
N TYR A 55 -1.30 -14.10 -0.39
CA TYR A 55 -2.17 -14.97 0.39
C TYR A 55 -3.43 -14.21 0.86
N LEU A 56 -3.25 -13.01 1.43
CA LEU A 56 -4.36 -12.18 1.87
C LEU A 56 -5.25 -11.76 0.69
N ALA A 57 -4.67 -11.40 -0.46
CA ALA A 57 -5.43 -11.01 -1.66
C ALA A 57 -6.32 -12.13 -2.20
N LYS A 58 -5.90 -13.40 -2.04
CA LYS A 58 -6.71 -14.56 -2.45
C LYS A 58 -7.88 -14.83 -1.49
N ASN A 59 -7.75 -14.45 -0.23
CA ASN A 59 -8.73 -14.77 0.82
C ASN A 59 -9.67 -13.60 1.15
N ILE A 60 -9.31 -12.35 0.84
CA ILE A 60 -10.13 -11.18 1.12
C ILE A 60 -10.93 -10.81 -0.13
N PRO A 61 -12.28 -10.87 -0.09
CA PRO A 61 -13.12 -10.56 -1.23
C PRO A 61 -12.88 -9.16 -1.78
N ASN A 62 -12.73 -9.05 -3.11
CA ASN A 62 -12.59 -7.78 -3.83
C ASN A 62 -11.40 -6.90 -3.39
N ALA A 63 -10.44 -7.44 -2.62
CA ALA A 63 -9.26 -6.71 -2.22
C ALA A 63 -8.27 -6.61 -3.38
N LYS A 64 -7.74 -5.41 -3.62
CA LYS A 64 -6.71 -5.18 -4.61
C LYS A 64 -5.34 -5.19 -3.95
N LEU A 65 -4.48 -6.12 -4.36
CA LEU A 65 -3.05 -6.04 -4.09
C LEU A 65 -2.43 -4.95 -4.98
N THR A 66 -1.88 -3.92 -4.35
CA THR A 66 -1.06 -2.91 -5.00
C THR A 66 0.34 -3.46 -5.19
N THR A 67 0.79 -3.49 -6.45
CA THR A 67 2.13 -3.95 -6.82
C THR A 67 3.05 -2.78 -7.11
N ASP A 68 4.35 -3.01 -6.95
CA ASP A 68 5.35 -2.01 -7.34
C ASP A 68 5.29 -1.70 -8.84
N PHE A 69 5.73 -0.50 -9.19
CA PHE A 69 5.77 -0.07 -10.58
C PHE A 69 6.74 -0.96 -11.37
N GLN A 70 6.22 -1.63 -12.39
CA GLN A 70 7.01 -2.37 -13.38
C GLN A 70 6.79 -1.75 -14.75
N GLU A 71 7.85 -1.21 -15.36
CA GLU A 71 7.79 -0.73 -16.73
C GLU A 71 8.26 -1.85 -17.68
N ASN A 72 7.45 -2.16 -18.69
CA ASN A 72 7.88 -3.08 -19.74
C ASN A 72 9.12 -2.52 -20.45
N LYS A 73 10.24 -3.27 -20.39
CA LYS A 73 11.57 -2.86 -20.89
C LYS A 73 11.57 -2.38 -22.34
N VAL A 74 10.69 -2.95 -23.18
CA VAL A 74 10.60 -2.59 -24.62
C VAL A 74 9.94 -1.22 -24.83
N ILE A 75 8.93 -0.88 -24.02
CA ILE A 75 8.20 0.39 -24.13
C ILE A 75 8.97 1.52 -23.42
N SER A 76 9.69 1.20 -22.34
CA SER A 76 10.37 2.16 -21.46
C SER A 76 11.57 2.88 -22.07
N VAL A 77 12.15 2.33 -23.14
CA VAL A 77 13.30 2.91 -23.85
C VAL A 77 12.86 3.98 -24.85
N LEU A 78 11.78 3.72 -25.60
CA LEU A 78 11.34 4.62 -26.66
C LEU A 78 10.52 5.79 -26.14
N ASN A 79 9.63 5.57 -25.17
CA ASN A 79 8.82 6.64 -24.57
C ASN A 79 8.48 6.32 -23.11
N PRO A 80 9.32 6.72 -22.15
CA PRO A 80 9.07 6.46 -20.74
C PRO A 80 7.75 7.08 -20.28
N ILE A 81 6.96 6.33 -19.53
CA ILE A 81 5.62 6.74 -19.12
C ILE A 81 5.73 7.96 -18.17
N THR A 82 4.99 9.03 -18.48
CA THR A 82 4.85 10.19 -17.58
C THR A 82 3.79 9.92 -16.51
N VAL A 83 3.85 10.63 -15.39
CA VAL A 83 2.87 10.51 -14.30
C VAL A 83 1.45 10.77 -14.81
N GLU A 84 1.26 11.81 -15.63
CA GLU A 84 -0.01 12.10 -16.28
C GLU A 84 -0.51 10.91 -17.12
N SER A 85 0.34 10.39 -18.01
CA SER A 85 -0.01 9.25 -18.87
C SER A 85 -0.30 7.98 -18.06
N TYR A 86 0.47 7.74 -17.00
CA TYR A 86 0.25 6.63 -16.08
C TYR A 86 -1.13 6.73 -15.44
N ILE A 87 -1.49 7.90 -14.88
CA ILE A 87 -2.78 8.10 -14.20
C ILE A 87 -3.93 8.00 -15.21
N THR A 88 -3.85 8.70 -16.34
CA THR A 88 -4.87 8.65 -17.42
C THR A 88 -5.13 7.20 -17.84
N LYS A 89 -4.08 6.42 -18.12
CA LYS A 89 -4.23 5.04 -18.56
C LYS A 89 -4.72 4.11 -17.45
N ASN A 90 -4.19 4.25 -16.23
CA ASN A 90 -4.56 3.37 -15.13
C ASN A 90 -5.94 3.69 -14.57
N LEU A 91 -6.45 4.91 -14.73
CA LEU A 91 -7.76 5.30 -14.20
C LEU A 91 -8.84 5.48 -15.26
N ASP A 92 -8.48 5.48 -16.54
CA ASP A 92 -9.38 5.84 -17.65
C ASP A 92 -10.01 7.23 -17.45
N VAL A 93 -9.16 8.20 -17.10
CA VAL A 93 -9.58 9.59 -16.81
C VAL A 93 -8.96 10.58 -17.77
N ASN A 94 -9.66 11.70 -17.99
CA ASN A 94 -9.12 12.79 -18.80
C ASN A 94 -7.86 13.42 -18.18
N LYS A 95 -7.15 14.20 -18.99
CA LYS A 95 -5.90 14.87 -18.60
C LYS A 95 -6.03 15.80 -17.39
N ASN A 96 -7.15 16.52 -17.27
CA ASN A 96 -7.35 17.46 -16.17
C ASN A 96 -7.43 16.73 -14.82
N GLU A 97 -8.13 15.61 -14.81
CA GLU A 97 -8.25 14.75 -13.64
C GLU A 97 -6.92 14.09 -13.28
N ALA A 98 -6.16 13.60 -14.28
CA ALA A 98 -4.82 13.10 -14.07
C ALA A 98 -3.88 14.14 -13.46
N ILE A 99 -3.94 15.40 -13.92
CA ILE A 99 -3.17 16.52 -13.36
C ILE A 99 -3.60 16.82 -11.93
N ARG A 100 -4.90 16.76 -11.62
CA ARG A 100 -5.43 16.97 -10.26
C ARG A 100 -4.87 15.94 -9.28
N ILE A 101 -4.86 14.67 -9.65
CA ILE A 101 -4.30 13.58 -8.84
C ILE A 101 -2.78 13.75 -8.68
N ALA A 102 -2.05 14.05 -9.76
CA ALA A 102 -0.61 14.31 -9.69
C ALA A 102 -0.26 15.48 -8.76
N LYS A 103 -1.03 16.58 -8.82
CA LYS A 103 -0.90 17.72 -7.89
C LYS A 103 -1.20 17.32 -6.45
N HIS A 104 -2.22 16.48 -6.22
CA HIS A 104 -2.52 15.97 -4.89
C HIS A 104 -1.34 15.19 -4.29
N LEU A 105 -0.62 14.43 -5.12
CA LEU A 105 0.60 13.72 -4.76
C LEU A 105 1.84 14.61 -4.67
N GLN A 106 1.73 15.90 -5.01
CA GLN A 106 2.85 16.85 -5.14
C GLN A 106 3.91 16.36 -6.16
N ILE A 107 3.46 15.66 -7.21
CA ILE A 107 4.30 15.13 -8.28
C ILE A 107 4.05 15.94 -9.57
N LYS A 108 5.13 16.35 -10.25
CA LYS A 108 5.02 17.03 -11.55
C LYS A 108 4.38 16.08 -12.59
N PRO A 109 3.25 16.43 -13.24
CA PRO A 109 2.55 15.53 -14.17
C PRO A 109 3.42 15.03 -15.34
N LYS A 110 4.34 15.88 -15.82
CA LYS A 110 5.26 15.56 -16.92
C LYS A 110 6.51 14.79 -16.49
N LYS A 111 6.73 14.56 -15.18
CA LYS A 111 7.84 13.74 -14.70
C LYS A 111 7.61 12.29 -15.13
N LYS A 112 8.68 11.61 -15.55
CA LYS A 112 8.65 10.17 -15.89
C LYS A 112 8.49 9.36 -14.61
N VAL A 113 7.62 8.34 -14.60
CA VAL A 113 7.38 7.49 -13.42
C VAL A 113 8.66 6.81 -12.97
N LYS A 114 9.48 6.32 -13.91
CA LYS A 114 10.80 5.74 -13.61
C LYS A 114 11.81 6.69 -12.96
N ASN A 115 11.58 8.01 -13.05
CA ASN A 115 12.44 9.04 -12.43
C ASN A 115 11.89 9.50 -11.05
N LEU A 116 10.77 8.94 -10.59
CA LEU A 116 10.31 9.13 -9.23
C LEU A 116 11.19 8.31 -8.29
N ILE A 117 11.42 8.83 -7.08
CA ILE A 117 12.00 8.00 -6.02
C ILE A 117 11.02 6.89 -5.65
N PHE A 118 11.54 5.78 -5.12
CA PHE A 118 10.74 4.58 -4.88
C PHE A 118 9.45 4.83 -4.07
N GLY A 119 9.54 5.61 -2.98
CA GLY A 119 8.35 5.96 -2.19
C GLY A 119 7.32 6.81 -2.96
N GLN A 120 7.75 7.69 -3.88
CA GLN A 120 6.84 8.44 -4.75
C GLN A 120 6.13 7.51 -5.76
N GLN A 121 6.83 6.49 -6.26
CA GLN A 121 6.21 5.47 -7.11
C GLN A 121 5.13 4.72 -6.34
N LYS A 122 5.46 4.20 -5.15
CA LYS A 122 4.46 3.52 -4.29
C LYS A 122 3.25 4.40 -4.00
N ALA A 123 3.47 5.67 -3.63
CA ALA A 123 2.37 6.61 -3.38
C ALA A 123 1.47 6.81 -4.61
N LEU A 124 2.06 6.90 -5.81
CA LEU A 124 1.31 6.96 -7.06
C LEU A 124 0.48 5.68 -7.30
N MET A 125 1.08 4.50 -7.12
CA MET A 125 0.38 3.21 -7.33
C MET A 125 -0.80 3.09 -6.35
N ILE A 126 -0.54 3.29 -5.05
CA ILE A 126 -1.55 3.21 -3.99
C ILE A 126 -2.67 4.21 -4.23
N LYS A 127 -2.34 5.44 -4.64
CA LYS A 127 -3.36 6.45 -4.89
C LYS A 127 -4.25 6.08 -6.07
N CYS A 128 -3.67 5.61 -7.18
CA CYS A 128 -4.44 5.15 -8.32
C CYS A 128 -5.32 3.95 -7.96
N ASP A 129 -4.80 2.98 -7.22
CA ASP A 129 -5.60 1.85 -6.76
C ASP A 129 -6.76 2.30 -5.86
N PHE A 130 -6.57 3.26 -4.96
CA PHE A 130 -7.66 3.77 -4.11
C PHE A 130 -8.75 4.53 -4.89
N GLU A 131 -8.43 5.10 -6.05
CA GLU A 131 -9.47 5.69 -6.92
C GLU A 131 -10.40 4.62 -7.50
N LYS A 132 -9.94 3.36 -7.64
CA LYS A 132 -10.72 2.27 -8.24
C LYS A 132 -11.32 1.30 -7.25
N TYR A 133 -10.61 1.00 -6.18
CA TYR A 133 -10.95 -0.08 -5.26
C TYR A 133 -11.30 0.48 -3.88
N THR A 134 -12.13 -0.26 -3.15
CA THR A 134 -12.55 0.09 -1.78
C THR A 134 -11.61 -0.47 -0.73
N THR A 135 -10.98 -1.61 -1.02
CA THR A 135 -10.08 -2.32 -0.11
C THR A 135 -8.75 -2.59 -0.79
N LEU A 136 -7.65 -2.10 -0.21
CA LEU A 136 -6.29 -2.33 -0.73
C LEU A 136 -5.43 -3.17 0.22
N LEU A 137 -4.49 -3.90 -0.38
CA LEU A 137 -3.40 -4.60 0.30
C LEU A 137 -2.08 -4.06 -0.25
N PHE A 138 -1.19 -3.58 0.61
CA PHE A 138 0.06 -2.92 0.20
C PHE A 138 1.13 -2.98 1.30
N ASP A 139 2.33 -2.44 1.04
CA ASP A 139 3.42 -2.36 2.01
C ASP A 139 4.11 -0.99 2.04
N TYR A 140 4.69 -0.65 3.19
CA TYR A 140 5.50 0.55 3.40
C TYR A 140 7.02 0.30 3.35
N TYR A 141 7.44 -0.84 2.82
CA TYR A 141 8.84 -1.22 2.85
C TYR A 141 9.66 -0.43 1.83
N GLY A 142 10.93 -0.17 2.16
CA GLY A 142 11.83 0.61 1.31
C GLY A 142 11.52 2.10 1.21
N ILE A 143 10.58 2.60 2.01
CA ILE A 143 10.19 4.03 2.04
C ILE A 143 11.00 4.78 3.09
N ASP A 144 11.56 5.93 2.73
CA ASP A 144 12.25 6.82 3.66
C ASP A 144 11.25 7.55 4.60
N ALA A 145 11.74 8.13 5.71
CA ALA A 145 10.88 8.73 6.73
C ALA A 145 10.03 9.92 6.22
N VAL A 146 10.55 10.71 5.27
CA VAL A 146 9.82 11.86 4.73
C VAL A 146 8.70 11.37 3.82
N THR A 147 9.01 10.43 2.93
CA THR A 147 8.01 9.85 2.04
C THR A 147 6.97 9.02 2.79
N PHE A 148 7.36 8.35 3.87
CA PHE A 148 6.44 7.62 4.75
C PHE A 148 5.36 8.55 5.32
N LYS A 149 5.74 9.71 5.89
CA LYS A 149 4.77 10.67 6.44
C LYS A 149 3.75 11.12 5.40
N ASN A 150 4.21 11.40 4.19
CA ASN A 150 3.33 11.83 3.09
C ASN A 150 2.39 10.71 2.64
N LEU A 151 2.92 9.49 2.51
CA LEU A 151 2.11 8.33 2.12
C LEU A 151 1.10 7.97 3.20
N ASP A 152 1.48 8.00 4.47
CA ASP A 152 0.57 7.69 5.56
C ASP A 152 -0.57 8.72 5.69
N ALA A 153 -0.25 10.01 5.49
CA ALA A 153 -1.26 11.06 5.41
C ALA A 153 -2.24 10.84 4.24
N LEU A 154 -1.72 10.41 3.07
CA LEU A 154 -2.55 10.05 1.92
C LEU A 154 -3.47 8.87 2.23
N VAL A 155 -2.93 7.78 2.77
CA VAL A 155 -3.72 6.60 3.13
C VAL A 155 -4.79 6.98 4.15
N SER A 156 -4.40 7.69 5.23
CA SER A 156 -5.33 8.15 6.26
C SER A 156 -6.50 8.97 5.69
N LYS A 157 -6.25 9.79 4.66
CA LYS A 157 -7.29 10.56 3.98
C LYS A 157 -8.25 9.66 3.20
N GLU A 158 -7.74 8.64 2.52
CA GLU A 158 -8.60 7.67 1.80
C GLU A 158 -9.41 6.81 2.77
N ILE A 159 -8.81 6.38 3.89
CA ILE A 159 -9.52 5.66 4.96
C ILE A 159 -10.67 6.50 5.53
N LYS A 160 -10.44 7.80 5.79
CA LYS A 160 -11.49 8.74 6.21
C LYS A 160 -12.61 8.94 5.18
N ARG A 161 -12.38 8.59 3.90
CA ARG A 161 -13.40 8.57 2.84
C ARG A 161 -14.15 7.23 2.75
N GLY A 162 -13.95 6.33 3.72
CA GLY A 162 -14.60 5.02 3.78
C GLY A 162 -13.86 3.92 3.03
N LYS A 163 -12.62 4.18 2.55
CA LYS A 163 -11.75 3.12 2.04
C LYS A 163 -11.19 2.29 3.19
N SER A 164 -10.72 1.10 2.87
CA SER A 164 -10.17 0.17 3.86
C SER A 164 -8.87 -0.42 3.33
N GLY A 165 -8.08 -1.04 4.20
CA GLY A 165 -6.93 -1.79 3.72
C GLY A 165 -6.17 -2.55 4.78
N ILE A 166 -5.23 -3.36 4.31
CA ILE A 166 -4.20 -4.00 5.13
C ILE A 166 -2.85 -3.56 4.59
N VAL A 167 -2.02 -3.02 5.47
CA VAL A 167 -0.65 -2.63 5.13
C VAL A 167 0.36 -3.44 5.91
N LEU A 168 1.39 -3.92 5.22
CA LEU A 168 2.59 -4.44 5.88
C LEU A 168 3.51 -3.26 6.24
N ASP A 169 3.72 -3.06 7.53
CA ASP A 169 4.53 -1.97 8.07
C ASP A 169 5.79 -2.53 8.76
N ARG A 170 6.80 -1.68 8.94
CA ARG A 170 8.00 -2.04 9.69
C ARG A 170 7.78 -1.81 11.18
N LEU A 171 8.15 -2.81 11.98
CA LEU A 171 8.05 -2.79 13.46
C LEU A 171 8.75 -1.58 14.11
N GLU A 172 9.78 -1.03 13.46
CA GLU A 172 10.59 0.10 13.94
C GLU A 172 9.81 1.43 14.11
N PHE A 173 8.64 1.58 13.48
CA PHE A 173 7.80 2.79 13.58
C PHE A 173 6.68 2.67 14.64
N SER A 174 6.61 1.56 15.37
CA SER A 174 5.53 1.24 16.31
C SER A 174 5.49 2.11 17.58
N SER A 175 6.50 2.94 17.83
CA SER A 175 6.63 3.73 19.07
C SER A 175 5.74 4.98 19.14
N ASN A 176 5.02 5.36 18.08
CA ASN A 176 4.23 6.60 18.06
C ASN A 176 2.72 6.40 18.31
N LYS A 177 2.29 6.49 19.58
CA LYS A 177 0.92 6.17 20.05
C LYS A 177 -0.22 6.92 19.34
N GLU A 178 -0.01 8.14 18.83
CA GLU A 178 -1.08 8.91 18.16
C GLU A 178 -1.48 8.35 16.79
N ILE A 179 -0.55 7.67 16.10
CA ILE A 179 -0.77 7.05 14.78
C ILE A 179 -1.41 5.64 14.92
N ASN A 180 -1.47 5.10 16.15
CA ASN A 180 -1.60 3.66 16.39
C ASN A 180 -3.02 3.16 16.65
N GLN A 181 -4.07 3.99 16.51
CA GLN A 181 -5.44 3.60 16.94
C GLN A 181 -6.07 2.43 16.14
N ASN A 182 -5.49 2.00 15.01
CA ASN A 182 -5.96 0.85 14.23
C ASN A 182 -4.81 -0.14 13.85
N ILE A 183 -3.72 -0.20 14.63
CA ILE A 183 -2.56 -1.07 14.33
C ILE A 183 -2.71 -2.42 15.04
N ILE A 184 -2.49 -3.52 14.30
CA ILE A 184 -2.37 -4.86 14.88
C ILE A 184 -0.90 -5.27 14.78
N GLN A 185 -0.20 -5.17 15.90
CA GLN A 185 1.20 -5.60 15.96
C GLN A 185 1.26 -7.12 15.88
N ILE A 186 1.99 -7.62 14.88
CA ILE A 186 2.39 -9.03 14.84
C ILE A 186 3.68 -9.12 15.65
N LYS A 187 3.73 -10.06 16.60
CA LYS A 187 4.91 -10.34 17.42
C LYS A 187 5.65 -11.54 16.84
#